data_AF-A0A8S3J322-F1
#
_entry.id   AF-A0A8S3J322-F1
#
_cell.length_a   1.000
_cell.length_b   1.000
_cell.length_c   1.000
_cell.angle_alpha   90.00
_cell.angle_beta   90.00
_cell.angle_gamma   90.00
#
_symmetry.space_group_name_H-M   'P 1'
#
loop_
_entity.id
_entity.type
_entity.pdbx_description
1 polymer ?
#
loop_
_entity_poly.entity_id
_entity_poly.type
_entity_poly.pdbx_seq_one_letter_code
_entity_poly.pdbx_strand_id
1 'polypeptide(L)'
;MLFPPSTTPLSGVEFIKRLPSGDIERARRSIRVFFLVRALFLELSSIAETELPLTKPENLLKLNDKIDFHNCDLIACTVHMTERKDRRFLVIDQMQFILIEPDSTKISWGIVKFCALMQDVEVANDKEDSRSLHITIHKPVANIYVKTSPPILNAKFTFDDHIRCMTAKQNLNKGRQ
;
A
#
# COMPACT_ATOMS: atom_id res chain seq x y z
N MET A 1 0.36 6.05 -47.72
CA MET A 1 -0.32 6.19 -46.42
C MET A 1 0.69 5.85 -45.33
N LEU A 2 1.20 6.86 -44.61
CA LEU A 2 2.01 6.64 -43.41
C LEU A 2 1.12 6.01 -42.34
N PHE A 3 1.56 4.90 -41.75
CA PHE A 3 0.94 4.40 -40.52
C PHE A 3 1.06 5.46 -39.42
N PRO A 4 0.01 5.69 -38.60
CA PRO A 4 0.15 6.53 -37.43
C PRO A 4 1.22 5.92 -36.51
N PRO A 5 2.08 6.74 -35.87
CA PRO A 5 3.04 6.24 -34.90
C PRO A 5 2.26 5.50 -33.81
N SER A 6 2.50 4.20 -33.69
CA SER A 6 1.84 3.32 -32.73
C SER A 6 2.20 3.73 -31.31
N THR A 7 1.37 4.61 -30.75
CA THR A 7 1.38 5.01 -29.34
C THR A 7 0.71 3.95 -28.46
N THR A 8 1.05 2.67 -28.60
CA THR A 8 0.38 1.62 -27.83
C THR A 8 1.34 0.79 -26.96
N PRO A 9 1.04 0.62 -25.65
CA PRO A 9 1.76 -0.24 -24.71
C PRO A 9 1.51 -1.74 -24.96
N LEU A 10 1.20 -2.16 -26.20
CA LEU A 10 0.63 -3.47 -26.53
C LEU A 10 1.64 -4.53 -27.01
N SER A 11 2.95 -4.26 -27.03
CA SER A 11 3.90 -5.25 -27.56
C SER A 11 4.06 -6.48 -26.65
N GLY A 12 3.53 -6.48 -25.41
CA GLY A 12 3.79 -7.54 -24.43
C GLY A 12 5.25 -7.66 -24.00
N VAL A 13 6.15 -6.87 -24.61
CA VAL A 13 7.57 -6.80 -24.31
C VAL A 13 7.76 -5.90 -23.10
N GLU A 14 8.41 -6.44 -22.07
CA GLU A 14 8.73 -5.74 -20.84
C GLU A 14 9.48 -4.43 -21.11
N PHE A 15 9.16 -3.40 -20.32
CA PHE A 15 9.76 -2.06 -20.44
C PHE A 15 11.30 -2.06 -20.44
N ILE A 16 11.93 -3.02 -19.74
CA ILE A 16 13.39 -3.15 -19.68
C ILE A 16 14.02 -3.67 -20.98
N LYS A 17 13.23 -4.36 -21.82
CA LYS A 17 13.70 -5.02 -23.05
C LYS A 17 13.43 -4.19 -24.31
N ARG A 18 12.81 -3.01 -24.18
CA ARG A 18 12.45 -2.14 -25.31
C ARG A 18 12.86 -0.69 -25.09
N LEU A 19 12.86 0.06 -26.19
CA LEU A 19 13.08 1.50 -26.12
C LEU A 19 11.85 2.19 -25.48
N PRO A 20 12.06 3.18 -24.59
CA PRO A 20 10.98 3.96 -24.01
C PRO A 20 10.21 4.71 -25.10
N SER A 21 8.89 4.54 -25.12
CA SER A 21 7.99 5.24 -26.04
C SER A 21 7.14 6.25 -25.26
N GLY A 22 7.31 7.54 -25.55
CA GLY A 22 6.59 8.63 -24.89
C GLY A 22 7.27 9.19 -23.64
N ASP A 23 6.77 10.32 -23.14
CA ASP A 23 7.42 11.09 -22.07
C ASP A 23 7.44 10.37 -20.73
N ILE A 24 6.34 9.71 -20.35
CA ILE A 24 6.24 8.97 -19.08
C ILE A 24 7.28 7.85 -19.01
N GLU A 25 7.46 7.12 -20.11
CA GLU A 25 8.42 6.04 -20.20
C GLU A 25 9.87 6.55 -20.22
N ARG A 26 10.15 7.63 -20.96
CA ARG A 26 11.46 8.29 -20.92
C ARG A 26 11.80 8.80 -19.52
N ALA A 27 10.84 9.42 -18.84
CA ALA A 27 11.00 9.87 -17.45
C ALA A 27 11.28 8.69 -16.52
N ARG A 28 10.50 7.60 -16.61
CA ARG A 28 10.71 6.39 -15.81
C ARG A 28 12.09 5.76 -16.02
N ARG A 29 12.59 5.70 -17.26
CA ARG A 29 13.96 5.24 -17.55
C ARG A 29 14.99 6.17 -16.91
N SER A 30 14.83 7.48 -17.06
CA SER A 30 15.75 8.49 -16.53
C SER A 30 15.85 8.40 -15.00
N ILE A 31 14.71 8.27 -14.31
CA ILE A 31 14.63 8.07 -12.86
C ILE A 31 15.40 6.80 -12.43
N ARG A 32 15.22 5.68 -13.14
CA ARG A 32 15.93 4.42 -12.82
C ARG A 32 17.44 4.56 -13.01
N VAL A 33 17.87 5.14 -14.13
CA VAL A 33 19.29 5.37 -14.42
C VAL A 33 19.89 6.30 -13.37
N PHE A 34 19.18 7.37 -12.99
CA PHE A 34 19.61 8.28 -11.93
C PHE A 34 19.86 7.54 -10.61
N PHE A 35 18.93 6.70 -10.15
CA PHE A 35 19.12 5.95 -8.92
C PHE A 35 20.28 4.96 -8.99
N LEU A 36 20.48 4.27 -10.13
CA LEU A 36 21.62 3.37 -10.31
C LEU A 36 22.96 4.11 -10.30
N VAL A 37 23.07 5.22 -11.02
CA VAL A 37 24.29 6.04 -11.07
C VAL A 37 24.57 6.67 -9.71
N ARG A 38 23.55 7.16 -9.01
CA ARG A 38 23.67 7.69 -7.65
C ARG A 38 24.16 6.62 -6.68
N ALA A 39 23.56 5.44 -6.69
CA ALA A 39 23.97 4.32 -5.82
C ALA A 39 25.44 3.96 -6.06
N LEU A 40 25.86 3.84 -7.33
CA LEU A 40 27.26 3.58 -7.69
C LEU A 40 28.20 4.70 -7.22
N PHE A 41 27.80 5.96 -7.39
CA PHE A 41 28.59 7.11 -6.94
C PHE A 41 28.79 7.11 -5.42
N LEU A 42 27.73 6.83 -4.66
CA LEU A 42 27.78 6.75 -3.19
C LEU A 42 28.68 5.61 -2.72
N GLU A 43 28.58 4.44 -3.37
CA GLU A 43 29.43 3.28 -3.08
C GLU A 43 30.91 3.57 -3.35
N LEU A 44 31.23 4.12 -4.54
CA LEU A 44 32.60 4.48 -4.90
C LEU A 44 33.19 5.59 -4.01
N SER A 45 32.34 6.51 -3.55
CA SER A 45 32.75 7.63 -2.68
C SER A 45 32.70 7.29 -1.19
N SER A 46 32.25 6.09 -0.82
CA SER A 46 32.01 5.68 0.58
C SER A 46 31.11 6.64 1.37
N ILE A 47 30.12 7.25 0.70
CA ILE A 47 29.13 8.14 1.33
C ILE A 47 27.87 7.33 1.63
N ALA A 48 27.35 7.46 2.85
CA ALA A 48 26.09 6.79 3.23
C ALA A 48 24.88 7.44 2.55
N GLU A 49 23.97 6.61 2.03
CA GLU A 49 22.67 7.06 1.52
C GLU A 49 21.77 7.50 2.68
N THR A 50 21.20 8.70 2.59
CA THR A 50 20.40 9.33 3.65
C THR A 50 19.04 9.84 3.16
N GLU A 51 18.86 10.01 1.85
CA GLU A 51 17.63 10.57 1.28
C GLU A 51 16.65 9.48 0.82
N LEU A 52 17.13 8.25 0.66
CA LEU A 52 16.35 7.10 0.25
C LEU A 52 16.44 5.97 1.29
N PRO A 53 15.38 5.19 1.48
CA PRO A 53 14.06 5.31 0.86
C PRO A 53 13.29 6.55 1.32
N LEU A 54 12.40 7.08 0.46
CA LEU A 54 11.53 8.21 0.82
C LEU A 54 10.65 7.90 2.04
N THR A 55 10.33 6.61 2.22
CA THR A 55 9.65 6.10 3.41
C THR A 55 10.65 5.93 4.54
N LYS A 56 10.56 6.76 5.57
CA LYS A 56 11.38 6.62 6.77
C LYS A 56 10.83 5.49 7.67
N PRO A 57 11.54 4.35 7.79
CA PRO A 57 11.03 3.20 8.53
C PRO A 57 10.92 3.47 10.04
N GLU A 58 11.65 4.44 10.58
CA GLU A 58 11.52 4.87 11.98
C GLU A 58 10.15 5.47 12.32
N ASN A 59 9.46 6.05 11.34
CA ASN A 59 8.16 6.68 11.55
C ASN A 59 6.98 5.72 11.33
N LEU A 60 7.26 4.51 10.85
CA LEU A 60 6.24 3.50 10.58
C LEU A 60 5.89 2.74 11.86
N LEU A 61 4.59 2.61 12.14
CA LEU A 61 4.11 1.76 13.21
C LEU A 61 4.40 0.29 12.89
N LYS A 62 4.77 -0.45 13.94
CA LYS A 62 5.06 -1.88 13.90
C LYS A 62 3.98 -2.68 14.63
N LEU A 63 4.01 -3.98 14.39
CA LEU A 63 3.11 -4.91 15.05
C LEU A 63 3.33 -4.88 16.57
N ASN A 64 2.24 -4.85 17.33
CA ASN A 64 2.16 -4.68 18.78
C ASN A 64 2.56 -3.30 19.34
N ASP A 65 2.84 -2.30 18.49
CA ASP A 65 3.04 -0.94 18.98
C ASP A 65 1.76 -0.39 19.62
N LYS A 66 1.95 0.45 20.63
CA LYS A 66 0.86 1.16 21.30
C LYS A 66 0.71 2.53 20.67
N ILE A 67 -0.49 2.84 20.20
CA ILE A 67 -0.84 4.13 19.60
C ILE A 67 -1.93 4.81 20.41
N ASP A 68 -1.77 6.11 20.66
CA ASP A 68 -2.84 6.98 21.11
C ASP A 68 -3.69 7.38 19.90
N PHE A 69 -4.97 7.02 19.93
CA PHE A 69 -5.91 7.26 18.84
C PHE A 69 -6.92 8.36 19.14
N HIS A 70 -6.70 9.19 20.16
CA HIS A 70 -7.62 10.26 20.58
C HIS A 70 -8.07 11.17 19.42
N ASN A 71 -7.15 11.49 18.50
CA ASN A 71 -7.40 12.35 17.34
C ASN A 71 -7.37 11.59 16.00
N CYS A 72 -7.41 10.26 16.02
CA CYS A 72 -7.41 9.46 14.81
C CYS A 72 -8.84 9.20 14.32
N ASP A 73 -9.05 9.29 13.01
CA ASP A 73 -10.30 8.86 12.39
C ASP A 73 -10.39 7.33 12.39
N LEU A 74 -10.99 6.79 13.46
CA LEU A 74 -11.19 5.36 13.65
C LEU A 74 -12.41 4.86 12.91
N ILE A 75 -12.21 3.85 12.07
CA ILE A 75 -13.32 3.17 11.39
C ILE A 75 -13.45 1.75 11.94
N ALA A 76 -14.50 1.51 12.73
CA ALA A 76 -14.75 0.18 13.26
C ALA A 76 -15.15 -0.80 12.14
N CYS A 77 -14.49 -1.96 12.11
CA CYS A 77 -14.72 -2.99 11.10
C CYS A 77 -14.58 -4.39 11.68
N THR A 78 -15.31 -5.33 11.13
CA THR A 78 -15.16 -6.77 11.41
C THR A 78 -14.39 -7.40 10.27
N VAL A 79 -13.25 -7.98 10.59
CA VAL A 79 -12.37 -8.65 9.62
C VAL A 79 -12.71 -10.13 9.60
N HIS A 80 -13.10 -10.64 8.44
CA HIS A 80 -13.43 -12.05 8.24
C HIS A 80 -12.20 -12.78 7.72
N MET A 81 -11.54 -13.49 8.63
CA MET A 81 -10.50 -14.47 8.30
C MET A 81 -11.15 -15.84 8.10
N THR A 82 -10.43 -16.76 7.46
CA THR A 82 -10.91 -18.10 7.07
C THR A 82 -11.65 -18.85 8.18
N GLU A 83 -11.26 -18.64 9.44
CA GLU A 83 -11.83 -19.34 10.61
C GLU A 83 -12.40 -18.42 11.70
N ARG A 84 -12.20 -17.10 11.60
CA ARG A 84 -12.50 -16.16 12.69
C ARG A 84 -13.01 -14.82 12.19
N LYS A 85 -13.89 -14.22 12.99
CA LYS A 85 -14.37 -12.86 12.79
C LYS A 85 -13.84 -12.00 13.93
N ASP A 86 -12.92 -11.11 13.60
CA ASP A 86 -12.28 -10.25 14.58
C ASP A 86 -12.81 -8.83 14.44
N ARG A 87 -13.32 -8.27 15.54
CA ARG A 87 -13.67 -6.86 15.60
C ARG A 87 -12.40 -6.03 15.81
N ARG A 88 -12.12 -5.12 14.89
CA ARG A 88 -10.93 -4.25 14.88
C ARG A 88 -11.33 -2.81 14.55
N PHE A 89 -10.43 -1.87 14.80
CA PHE A 89 -10.55 -0.52 14.28
C PHE A 89 -9.50 -0.31 13.19
N LEU A 90 -9.94 0.22 12.06
CA LEU A 90 -9.10 0.60 10.94
C LEU A 90 -8.69 2.06 11.13
N VAL A 91 -7.37 2.29 11.14
CA VAL A 91 -6.74 3.60 11.05
C VAL A 91 -6.01 3.65 9.71
N ILE A 92 -6.25 4.72 8.95
CA ILE A 92 -5.60 4.96 7.67
C ILE A 92 -4.76 6.22 7.85
N ASP A 93 -3.45 6.05 7.74
CA ASP A 93 -2.49 7.16 7.68
C ASP A 93 -2.05 7.38 6.23
N GLN A 94 -1.32 8.46 5.97
CA GLN A 94 -0.78 8.80 4.64
C GLN A 94 0.03 7.65 4.03
N MET A 95 0.78 6.92 4.87
CA MET A 95 1.68 5.86 4.39
C MET A 95 1.23 4.46 4.78
N GLN A 96 0.36 4.31 5.78
CA GLN A 96 0.05 3.00 6.37
C GLN A 96 -1.44 2.70 6.50
N PHE A 97 -1.76 1.44 6.22
CA PHE A 97 -2.98 0.76 6.63
C PHE A 97 -2.73 0.08 7.98
N ILE A 98 -3.53 0.40 9.00
CA ILE A 98 -3.31 -0.09 10.36
C ILE A 98 -4.61 -0.65 10.94
N LEU A 99 -4.55 -1.87 11.49
CA LEU A 99 -5.63 -2.44 12.30
C LEU A 99 -5.22 -2.45 13.75
N ILE A 100 -6.06 -1.89 14.61
CA ILE A 100 -5.84 -1.82 16.04
C ILE A 100 -6.92 -2.56 16.81
N GLU A 101 -6.53 -3.04 17.99
CA GLU A 101 -7.42 -3.50 19.05
C GLU A 101 -7.39 -2.47 20.19
N PRO A 102 -8.54 -2.11 20.80
CA PRO A 102 -8.54 -1.21 21.94
C PRO A 102 -7.76 -1.83 23.12
N ASP A 103 -6.92 -1.02 23.79
CA ASP A 103 -6.22 -1.44 25.01
C ASP A 103 -7.20 -1.39 26.19
N SER A 104 -7.34 -2.51 26.92
CA SER A 104 -8.21 -2.59 28.09
C SER A 104 -7.69 -1.78 29.29
N THR A 105 -6.43 -1.38 29.26
CA THR A 105 -5.75 -0.71 30.39
C THR A 105 -5.75 0.80 30.30
N LYS A 106 -5.92 1.38 29.11
CA LYS A 106 -5.85 2.83 28.88
C LYS A 106 -6.91 3.29 27.88
N ILE A 107 -7.72 4.25 28.30
CA ILE A 107 -8.70 4.93 27.44
C ILE A 107 -7.96 5.65 26.32
N SER A 108 -8.47 5.56 25.09
CA SER A 108 -7.90 6.15 23.88
C SER A 108 -6.58 5.53 23.38
N TRP A 109 -6.16 4.40 23.93
CA TRP A 109 -4.97 3.67 23.46
C TRP A 109 -5.36 2.38 22.76
N GLY A 110 -4.62 2.04 21.70
CA GLY A 110 -4.80 0.83 20.93
C GLY A 110 -3.50 0.11 20.68
N ILE A 111 -3.59 -1.20 20.48
CA ILE A 111 -2.46 -2.05 20.14
C ILE A 111 -2.57 -2.42 18.67
N VAL A 112 -1.53 -2.15 17.90
CA VAL A 112 -1.45 -2.50 16.47
C VAL A 112 -1.43 -4.02 16.33
N LYS A 113 -2.39 -4.57 15.58
CA LYS A 113 -2.49 -5.99 15.26
C LYS A 113 -2.07 -6.31 13.84
N PHE A 114 -2.16 -5.31 12.97
CA PHE A 114 -1.69 -5.43 11.60
C PHE A 114 -1.30 -4.05 11.08
N CYS A 115 -0.21 -3.97 10.33
CA CYS A 115 0.24 -2.75 9.67
C CYS A 115 0.82 -3.11 8.29
N ALA A 116 0.50 -2.32 7.28
CA ALA A 116 1.05 -2.45 5.94
C ALA A 116 1.18 -1.08 5.26
N LEU A 117 2.02 -0.98 4.23
CA LEU A 117 2.15 0.24 3.45
C LEU A 117 0.94 0.40 2.52
N MET A 118 0.44 1.63 2.40
CA MET A 118 -0.73 1.94 1.56
C MET A 118 -0.53 1.57 0.09
N GLN A 119 0.71 1.69 -0.42
CA GLN A 119 1.05 1.30 -1.80
C GLN A 119 0.75 -0.17 -2.13
N ASP A 120 0.79 -1.04 -1.12
CA ASP A 120 0.60 -2.49 -1.25
C ASP A 120 -0.87 -2.93 -1.04
N VAL A 121 -1.76 -2.00 -0.68
CA VAL A 121 -3.17 -2.27 -0.33
C VAL A 121 -4.07 -2.13 -1.54
N GLU A 122 -4.75 -3.19 -1.95
CA GLU A 122 -5.77 -3.20 -2.99
C GLU A 122 -7.17 -3.32 -2.37
N VAL A 123 -8.12 -2.53 -2.88
CA VAL A 123 -9.49 -2.48 -2.36
C VAL A 123 -10.49 -2.75 -3.48
N ALA A 124 -11.34 -3.74 -3.27
CA ALA A 124 -12.47 -4.06 -4.14
C ALA A 124 -13.79 -3.98 -3.37
N ASN A 125 -14.88 -3.67 -4.08
CA ASN A 125 -16.21 -3.68 -3.47
C ASN A 125 -16.72 -5.12 -3.39
N ASP A 126 -17.44 -5.42 -2.31
CA ASP A 126 -18.28 -6.60 -2.29
C ASP A 126 -19.54 -6.36 -3.16
N LYS A 127 -19.88 -7.32 -4.01
CA LYS A 127 -21.04 -7.23 -4.90
C LYS A 127 -22.36 -7.53 -4.18
N GLU A 128 -22.30 -8.27 -3.08
CA GLU A 128 -23.49 -8.74 -2.37
C GLU A 128 -23.81 -7.88 -1.14
N ASP A 129 -22.82 -7.25 -0.53
CA ASP A 129 -22.99 -6.45 0.67
C ASP A 129 -22.37 -5.06 0.54
N SER A 130 -23.23 -4.06 0.45
CA SER A 130 -22.85 -2.64 0.37
C SER A 130 -22.05 -2.14 1.59
N ARG A 131 -22.10 -2.86 2.72
CA ARG A 131 -21.33 -2.54 3.93
C ARG A 131 -19.99 -3.26 3.99
N SER A 132 -19.60 -3.96 2.92
CA SER A 132 -18.39 -4.77 2.91
C SER A 132 -17.42 -4.38 1.80
N LEU A 133 -16.12 -4.44 2.13
CA LEU A 133 -15.02 -4.30 1.20
C LEU A 133 -14.16 -5.56 1.22
N HIS A 134 -13.61 -5.90 0.08
CA HIS A 134 -12.59 -6.93 -0.02
C HIS A 134 -11.22 -6.24 -0.11
N ILE A 135 -10.36 -6.51 0.87
CA ILE A 135 -9.05 -5.86 0.97
C ILE A 135 -7.97 -6.94 0.81
N THR A 136 -7.09 -6.70 -0.15
CA THR A 136 -5.94 -7.56 -0.46
C THR A 136 -4.67 -6.76 -0.24
N ILE A 137 -3.73 -7.28 0.53
CA ILE A 137 -2.45 -6.63 0.81
C ILE A 137 -1.35 -7.50 0.24
N HIS A 138 -0.64 -6.97 -0.74
CA HIS A 138 0.41 -7.67 -1.46
C HIS A 138 1.72 -7.63 -0.68
N LYS A 139 2.64 -8.57 -0.95
CA LYS A 139 4.00 -8.46 -0.41
C LYS A 139 4.71 -7.28 -1.07
N PRO A 140 5.53 -6.53 -0.31
CA PRO A 140 6.39 -5.51 -0.89
C PRO A 140 7.24 -6.16 -1.97
N VAL A 141 7.14 -5.68 -3.21
CA VAL A 141 7.76 -6.30 -4.37
C VAL A 141 9.27 -6.04 -4.31
N ALA A 142 10.00 -6.94 -3.63
CA ALA A 142 11.46 -6.87 -3.58
C ALA A 142 12.11 -7.27 -4.92
N ASN A 143 11.37 -7.93 -5.82
CA ASN A 143 11.93 -8.43 -7.06
C ASN A 143 10.92 -8.43 -8.21
N ILE A 144 11.17 -7.62 -9.25
CA ILE A 144 10.30 -7.43 -10.42
C ILE A 144 10.16 -8.72 -11.26
N TYR A 145 11.06 -9.69 -11.07
CA TYR A 145 11.11 -10.93 -11.85
C TYR A 145 10.33 -12.10 -11.24
N VAL A 146 9.85 -12.00 -10.00
CA VAL A 146 9.08 -13.07 -9.36
C VAL A 146 7.59 -12.80 -9.57
N LYS A 147 6.94 -13.62 -10.41
CA LYS A 147 5.48 -13.62 -10.55
C LYS A 147 4.83 -13.90 -9.19
N THR A 148 4.09 -12.90 -8.70
CA THR A 148 3.00 -12.97 -7.71
C THR A 148 3.25 -13.94 -6.54
N SER A 149 3.99 -13.48 -5.54
CA SER A 149 3.90 -14.09 -4.22
C SER A 149 2.47 -13.98 -3.70
N PRO A 150 1.97 -14.98 -2.95
CA PRO A 150 0.63 -14.91 -2.37
C PRO A 150 0.50 -13.65 -1.49
N PRO A 151 -0.67 -13.00 -1.49
CA PRO A 151 -0.91 -11.79 -0.70
C PRO A 151 -0.72 -12.08 0.79
N ILE A 152 -0.23 -11.09 1.53
CA ILE A 152 -0.07 -11.15 2.99
C ILE A 152 -1.45 -11.22 3.66
N LEU A 153 -2.39 -10.46 3.12
CA LEU A 153 -3.76 -10.40 3.60
C LEU A 153 -4.70 -10.51 2.41
N ASN A 154 -5.72 -11.34 2.53
CA ASN A 154 -6.85 -11.35 1.62
C ASN A 154 -8.08 -11.66 2.47
N ALA A 155 -8.86 -10.62 2.77
CA ALA A 155 -9.98 -10.74 3.70
C ALA A 155 -11.14 -9.81 3.34
N LYS A 156 -12.34 -10.23 3.74
CA LYS A 156 -13.53 -9.39 3.71
C LYS A 156 -13.58 -8.54 4.99
N PHE A 157 -13.85 -7.26 4.84
CA PHE A 157 -14.03 -6.29 5.90
C PHE A 157 -15.48 -5.82 5.86
N THR A 158 -16.23 -6.06 6.94
CA THR A 158 -17.61 -5.56 7.08
C THR A 158 -17.63 -4.40 8.07
N PHE A 159 -18.23 -3.30 7.66
CA PHE A 159 -18.40 -2.09 8.45
C PHE A 159 -19.79 -2.03 9.07
N ASP A 160 -19.97 -1.21 10.11
CA ASP A 160 -21.27 -1.13 10.81
C ASP A 160 -22.39 -0.64 9.89
N ASP A 161 -22.07 0.32 9.04
CA ASP A 161 -22.99 0.97 8.12
C ASP A 161 -22.30 1.29 6.78
N HIS A 162 -23.12 1.60 5.77
CA HIS A 162 -22.65 1.91 4.42
C HIS A 162 -21.83 3.20 4.37
N ILE A 163 -22.09 4.17 5.26
CA ILE A 163 -21.36 5.44 5.30
C ILE A 163 -19.91 5.17 5.72
N ARG A 164 -19.70 4.40 6.80
CA ARG A 164 -18.37 3.98 7.26
C ARG A 164 -17.62 3.16 6.23
N CYS A 165 -18.31 2.24 5.53
CA CYS A 165 -17.75 1.48 4.42
C CYS A 165 -17.23 2.42 3.31
N MET A 166 -18.06 3.39 2.90
CA MET A 166 -17.69 4.38 1.89
C MET A 166 -16.55 5.29 2.34
N THR A 167 -16.54 5.75 3.59
CA THR A 167 -15.44 6.54 4.18
C THR A 167 -14.13 5.75 4.17
N ALA A 168 -14.15 4.48 4.60
CA ALA A 168 -12.97 3.61 4.55
C ALA A 168 -12.46 3.49 3.12
N LYS A 169 -13.33 3.18 2.17
CA LYS A 169 -12.97 3.09 0.76
C LYS A 169 -12.36 4.37 0.21
N GLN A 170 -12.94 5.53 0.52
CA GLN A 170 -12.43 6.82 0.05
C GLN A 170 -11.04 7.09 0.63
N ASN A 171 -10.85 6.86 1.93
CA ASN A 171 -9.56 7.07 2.58
C ASN A 171 -8.49 6.10 2.06
N LEU A 172 -8.84 4.84 1.82
CA LEU A 172 -7.92 3.85 1.25
C LEU A 172 -7.50 4.17 -0.19
N ASN A 173 -8.43 4.70 -1.00
CA ASN A 173 -8.09 5.12 -2.36
C ASN A 173 -7.27 6.41 -2.38
N LYS A 174 -7.56 7.36 -1.47
CA LYS A 174 -6.79 8.60 -1.34
C LYS A 174 -5.35 8.32 -0.88
N GLY A 175 -5.15 7.45 0.11
CA GLY A 175 -3.80 7.10 0.59
C GLY A 175 -2.93 6.35 -0.44
N ARG A 176 -3.49 5.96 -1.60
CA ARG A 176 -2.75 5.37 -2.73
C ARG A 176 -2.33 6.38 -3.80
N GLN A 177 -2.95 7.57 -3.85
CA GLN A 177 -2.70 8.60 -4.87
C GLN A 177 -1.61 9.57 -4.41
#